data_AF-A0A1P8K124-F1
#
_entry.id   AF-A0A1P8K124-F1
#
_cell.length_a   1.000
_cell.length_b   1.000
_cell.length_c   1.000
_cell.angle_alpha   90.00
_cell.angle_beta   90.00
_cell.angle_gamma   90.00
#
_symmetry.space_group_name_H-M   'P 1'
#
loop_
_entity.id
_entity.type
_entity.pdbx_description
1 polymer ?
#
loop_
_entity_poly.entity_id
_entity_poly.type
_entity_poly.pdbx_seq_one_letter_code
_entity_poly.pdbx_strand_id
1 'polypeptide(L)'
;MDDASFNTGTRAQPLGLPKAGISADLDALAAYVSSLNTFDASPYRNAAGELTAAAANGKTLFIDRNCVSCHAGTTFAGTMLQNIGTIKPSSGSRLGGALTGIDIPTLRDVWRASSYLHDGSAATLDVAVQAHGASIPGAALTAGELADLSAYLQQIGSEEPMALGKLMASPLFGSANGTVFADMLPAGFVLTGVNLRSGWWLDAIQGVGSPSNLAFHGGNGGTLRAITWPADEYLVRVYGKSGTRGAVAQLGFVTNTGRNFGPYGTGQGQGTLTSFDYTVPAGRKVYGFVGRSSDGLNAVGVLHGPL
;
A
#
# COMPACT_ATOMS: atom_id res chain seq x y z
N MET A 1 0.15 15.64 38.87
CA MET A 1 1.10 16.77 38.67
C MET A 1 0.46 18.01 39.27
N ASP A 2 1.20 18.77 40.08
CA ASP A 2 0.73 20.05 40.60
C ASP A 2 1.07 21.22 39.66
N ASP A 3 0.44 22.38 39.88
CA ASP A 3 0.63 23.58 39.06
C ASP A 3 2.07 24.08 39.11
N ALA A 4 2.77 23.92 40.23
CA ALA A 4 4.17 24.31 40.36
C ALA A 4 5.07 23.51 39.40
N SER A 5 4.89 22.19 39.36
CA SER A 5 5.61 21.31 38.43
C SER A 5 5.24 21.58 36.98
N PHE A 6 3.95 21.83 36.70
CA PHE A 6 3.46 22.17 35.36
C PHE A 6 4.07 23.46 34.81
N ASN A 7 4.19 24.50 35.65
CA ASN A 7 4.72 25.81 35.29
C ASN A 7 6.25 25.92 35.37
N THR A 8 6.95 24.84 35.73
CA THR A 8 8.41 24.83 35.79
C THR A 8 9.03 24.88 34.39
N GLY A 9 9.85 25.90 34.13
CA GLY A 9 10.54 26.10 32.85
C GLY A 9 9.55 26.28 31.70
N THR A 10 9.77 25.57 30.59
CA THR A 10 8.89 25.66 29.41
C THR A 10 7.77 24.60 29.40
N ARG A 11 7.59 23.81 30.47
CA ARG A 11 6.70 22.62 30.47
C ARG A 11 5.23 22.92 30.15
N ALA A 12 4.77 24.13 30.46
CA ALA A 12 3.42 24.59 30.13
C ALA A 12 3.22 24.89 28.62
N GLN A 13 4.29 25.06 27.85
CA GLN A 13 4.21 25.38 26.43
C GLN A 13 3.99 24.10 25.59
N PRO A 14 3.26 24.19 24.45
CA PRO A 14 3.26 23.13 23.45
C PRO A 14 4.69 22.79 23.05
N LEU A 15 5.04 21.50 23.09
CA LEU A 15 6.39 20.97 22.79
C LEU A 15 7.52 21.50 23.71
N GLY A 16 7.19 22.03 24.89
CA GLY A 16 8.18 22.41 25.91
C GLY A 16 8.81 21.23 26.65
N LEU A 17 9.42 21.49 27.81
CA LEU A 17 10.05 20.44 28.64
C LEU A 17 9.11 19.22 28.83
N PRO A 18 9.64 17.98 28.73
CA PRO A 18 8.83 16.78 28.91
C PRO A 18 8.11 16.75 30.26
N LYS A 19 6.91 16.16 30.23
CA LYS A 19 6.10 15.88 31.41
C LYS A 19 6.38 14.48 32.00
N ALA A 20 7.14 13.66 31.28
CA ALA A 20 7.48 12.30 31.68
C ALA A 20 8.26 12.28 33.00
N GLY A 21 7.91 11.38 33.91
CA GLY A 21 8.57 11.18 35.20
C GLY A 21 8.22 12.21 36.28
N ILE A 22 7.36 13.18 35.97
CA ILE A 22 6.93 14.23 36.92
C ILE A 22 5.70 13.80 37.73
N SER A 23 4.89 12.89 37.18
CA SER A 23 3.65 12.45 37.83
C SER A 23 3.33 11.02 37.41
N ALA A 24 3.41 10.10 38.37
CA ALA A 24 3.13 8.68 38.12
C ALA A 24 1.78 8.45 37.43
N ASP A 25 0.73 9.16 37.83
CA ASP A 25 -0.61 9.05 37.20
C ASP A 25 -0.63 9.51 35.74
N LEU A 26 0.13 10.56 35.39
CA LEU A 26 0.19 11.04 34.00
C LEU A 26 1.06 10.13 33.15
N ASP A 27 2.12 9.55 33.73
CA ASP A 27 2.94 8.54 33.06
C ASP A 27 2.12 7.26 32.81
N ALA A 28 1.30 6.84 33.79
CA ALA A 28 0.39 5.71 33.64
C ALA A 28 -0.68 5.98 32.56
N LEU A 29 -1.28 7.18 32.53
CA LEU A 29 -2.22 7.56 31.48
C LEU A 29 -1.55 7.61 30.11
N ALA A 30 -0.34 8.17 30.01
CA ALA A 30 0.42 8.23 28.76
C ALA A 30 0.78 6.83 28.27
N ALA A 31 1.19 5.92 29.16
CA ALA A 31 1.44 4.52 28.84
C ALA A 31 0.17 3.81 28.34
N TYR A 32 -0.97 4.03 29.02
CA TYR A 32 -2.25 3.46 28.60
C TYR A 32 -2.66 3.96 27.20
N VAL A 33 -2.69 5.26 26.95
CA VAL A 33 -3.06 5.82 25.64
C VAL A 33 -2.10 5.37 24.54
N SER A 34 -0.80 5.29 24.85
CA SER A 34 0.22 4.82 23.90
C SER A 34 0.12 3.32 23.60
N SER A 35 -0.51 2.54 24.50
CA SER A 35 -0.77 1.11 24.30
C SER A 35 -1.94 0.85 23.33
N LEU A 36 -2.79 1.85 23.06
CA LEU A 36 -3.93 1.76 22.13
C LEU A 36 -3.47 1.91 20.67
N ASN A 37 -2.56 1.06 20.23
CA ASN A 37 -1.91 1.13 18.91
C ASN A 37 -2.20 -0.08 18.00
N THR A 38 -3.09 -0.96 18.43
CA THR A 38 -3.54 -2.14 17.66
C THR A 38 -5.01 -2.01 17.31
N PHE A 39 -5.35 -2.45 16.10
CA PHE A 39 -6.73 -2.69 15.70
C PHE A 39 -7.11 -4.12 16.02
N ASP A 40 -8.41 -4.38 16.12
CA ASP A 40 -8.90 -5.71 16.43
C ASP A 40 -9.12 -6.53 15.16
N ALA A 41 -9.16 -7.85 15.32
CA ALA A 41 -9.61 -8.76 14.29
C ALA A 41 -11.10 -8.51 13.99
N SER A 42 -11.49 -8.54 12.72
CA SER A 42 -12.92 -8.40 12.37
C SER A 42 -13.68 -9.69 12.68
N PRO A 43 -14.78 -9.63 13.45
CA PRO A 43 -15.61 -10.81 13.73
C PRO A 43 -16.44 -11.25 12.52
N TYR A 44 -16.42 -10.49 11.43
CA TYR A 44 -17.20 -10.76 10.21
C TYR A 44 -16.43 -11.58 9.16
N ARG A 45 -15.15 -11.89 9.41
CA ARG A 45 -14.35 -12.78 8.56
C ARG A 45 -14.79 -14.23 8.73
N ASN A 46 -14.40 -15.08 7.78
CA ASN A 46 -14.69 -16.51 7.87
C ASN A 46 -13.87 -17.16 9.02
N ALA A 47 -14.14 -18.44 9.32
CA ALA A 47 -13.46 -19.16 10.41
C ALA A 47 -11.94 -19.28 10.22
N ALA A 48 -11.42 -19.10 9.00
CA ALA A 48 -9.99 -19.07 8.70
C ALA A 48 -9.38 -17.66 8.78
N GLY A 49 -10.16 -16.62 9.11
CA GLY A 49 -9.72 -15.23 9.12
C GLY A 49 -9.66 -14.58 7.73
N GLU A 50 -10.17 -15.24 6.69
CA GLU A 50 -10.18 -14.73 5.33
C GLU A 50 -11.45 -13.91 5.06
N LEU A 51 -11.39 -13.07 4.02
CA LEU A 51 -12.56 -12.33 3.56
C LEU A 51 -13.66 -13.30 3.12
N THR A 52 -14.90 -13.00 3.46
CA THR A 52 -16.05 -13.69 2.85
C THR A 52 -16.10 -13.40 1.35
N ALA A 53 -16.82 -14.23 0.57
CA ALA A 53 -16.93 -14.02 -0.88
C ALA A 53 -17.47 -12.62 -1.24
N ALA A 54 -18.49 -12.15 -0.51
CA ALA A 54 -19.04 -10.80 -0.66
C ALA A 54 -17.99 -9.72 -0.36
N ALA A 55 -17.22 -9.88 0.72
CA ALA A 55 -16.16 -8.94 1.06
C ALA A 55 -14.98 -8.97 0.09
N ALA A 56 -14.67 -10.12 -0.53
CA ALA A 56 -13.66 -10.20 -1.58
C ALA A 56 -14.10 -9.44 -2.85
N ASN A 57 -15.38 -9.55 -3.23
CA ASN A 57 -15.97 -8.72 -4.29
C ASN A 57 -15.96 -7.23 -3.89
N GLY A 58 -16.34 -6.93 -2.65
CA GLY A 58 -16.35 -5.58 -2.09
C GLY A 58 -14.98 -4.93 -2.08
N LYS A 59 -13.91 -5.69 -1.80
CA LYS A 59 -12.53 -5.22 -1.90
C LYS A 59 -12.16 -4.84 -3.32
N THR A 60 -12.60 -5.61 -4.30
CA THR A 60 -12.40 -5.29 -5.73
C THR A 60 -13.13 -4.00 -6.09
N LEU A 61 -14.39 -3.86 -5.67
CA LEU A 61 -15.18 -2.63 -5.85
C LEU A 61 -14.55 -1.43 -5.15
N PHE A 62 -14.01 -1.59 -3.94
CA PHE A 62 -13.33 -0.51 -3.20
C PHE A 62 -12.16 0.08 -4.01
N ILE A 63 -11.45 -0.76 -4.74
CA ILE A 63 -10.35 -0.35 -5.62
C ILE A 63 -10.89 0.26 -6.92
N ASP A 64 -11.83 -0.42 -7.59
CA ASP A 64 -12.36 -0.02 -8.89
C ASP A 64 -13.18 1.28 -8.83
N ARG A 65 -13.88 1.50 -7.71
CA ARG A 65 -14.61 2.73 -7.39
C ARG A 65 -13.72 3.79 -6.72
N ASN A 66 -12.41 3.57 -6.70
CA ASN A 66 -11.40 4.52 -6.26
C ASN A 66 -11.55 5.03 -4.80
N CYS A 67 -12.16 4.23 -3.91
CA CYS A 67 -12.29 4.56 -2.48
C CYS A 67 -10.90 4.70 -1.80
N VAL A 68 -9.94 3.92 -2.29
CA VAL A 68 -8.50 3.97 -1.97
C VAL A 68 -7.85 5.35 -2.18
N SER A 69 -8.45 6.26 -2.95
CA SER A 69 -7.88 7.60 -3.14
C SER A 69 -7.95 8.48 -1.89
N CYS A 70 -8.92 8.20 -1.02
CA CYS A 70 -9.10 8.88 0.26
C CYS A 70 -8.75 7.96 1.45
N HIS A 71 -9.12 6.67 1.36
CA HIS A 71 -8.92 5.70 2.44
C HIS A 71 -7.82 4.69 2.08
N ALA A 72 -6.56 5.14 2.12
CA ALA A 72 -5.42 4.38 1.64
C ALA A 72 -4.52 3.84 2.77
N GLY A 73 -3.53 3.06 2.36
CA GLY A 73 -2.39 2.70 3.20
C GLY A 73 -2.76 1.76 4.34
N THR A 74 -1.87 1.68 5.33
CA THR A 74 -2.02 0.76 6.46
C THR A 74 -3.10 1.20 7.44
N THR A 75 -3.51 2.47 7.46
CA THR A 75 -4.55 2.96 8.37
C THR A 75 -5.92 3.05 7.73
N PHE A 76 -6.05 2.86 6.41
CA PHE A 76 -7.30 3.07 5.67
C PHE A 76 -7.91 4.45 5.93
N ALA A 77 -7.04 5.46 6.03
CA ALA A 77 -7.38 6.83 6.38
C ALA A 77 -6.65 7.80 5.43
N GLY A 78 -6.89 9.10 5.60
CA GLY A 78 -6.21 10.14 4.83
C GLY A 78 -5.98 11.40 5.65
N THR A 79 -4.98 12.18 5.26
CA THR A 79 -4.57 13.42 5.95
C THR A 79 -5.10 14.70 5.30
N MET A 80 -5.83 14.57 4.19
CA MET A 80 -6.46 15.70 3.52
C MET A 80 -7.90 15.87 4.01
N LEU A 81 -8.31 17.12 4.21
CA LEU A 81 -9.71 17.43 4.49
C LEU A 81 -10.57 17.12 3.27
N GLN A 82 -11.69 16.43 3.50
CA GLN A 82 -12.69 16.14 2.48
C GLN A 82 -14.06 16.61 2.88
N ASN A 83 -14.82 17.09 1.91
CA ASN A 83 -16.24 17.37 2.06
C ASN A 83 -17.02 16.51 1.07
N ILE A 84 -17.69 15.49 1.59
CA ILE A 84 -18.54 14.58 0.82
C ILE A 84 -19.99 15.07 0.72
N GLY A 85 -20.26 16.32 1.12
CA GLY A 85 -21.60 16.93 1.09
C GLY A 85 -22.40 16.76 2.38
N THR A 86 -21.78 16.28 3.46
CA THR A 86 -22.44 16.04 4.76
C THR A 86 -22.23 17.17 5.77
N ILE A 87 -21.42 18.18 5.46
CA ILE A 87 -21.20 19.34 6.34
C ILE A 87 -22.50 20.15 6.46
N LYS A 88 -22.89 20.44 7.70
CA LYS A 88 -24.09 21.20 8.07
C LYS A 88 -23.70 22.45 8.88
N PRO A 89 -24.60 23.42 9.06
CA PRO A 89 -24.36 24.53 9.99
C PRO A 89 -24.00 24.07 11.42
N SER A 90 -24.55 22.93 11.85
CA SER A 90 -24.25 22.31 13.14
C SER A 90 -22.89 21.61 13.21
N SER A 91 -22.17 21.46 12.10
CA SER A 91 -20.83 20.84 12.07
C SER A 91 -19.72 21.75 12.64
N GLY A 92 -20.03 23.03 12.90
CA GLY A 92 -19.12 23.96 13.55
C GLY A 92 -18.12 24.63 12.62
N SER A 93 -16.96 25.02 13.17
CA SER A 93 -15.93 25.81 12.50
C SER A 93 -14.55 25.19 12.71
N ARG A 94 -13.60 25.48 11.82
CA ARG A 94 -12.20 25.06 11.96
C ARG A 94 -11.37 26.27 12.37
N LEU A 95 -10.90 26.30 13.62
CA LEU A 95 -10.10 27.39 14.18
C LEU A 95 -10.79 28.78 14.04
N GLY A 96 -12.11 28.82 14.25
CA GLY A 96 -12.92 30.03 14.07
C GLY A 96 -13.22 30.42 12.62
N GLY A 97 -12.66 29.70 11.64
CA GLY A 97 -12.95 29.86 10.22
C GLY A 97 -13.94 28.83 9.67
N ALA A 98 -14.28 28.95 8.39
CA ALA A 98 -15.18 28.02 7.72
C ALA A 98 -14.66 26.57 7.75
N LEU A 99 -15.54 25.61 8.06
CA LEU A 99 -15.23 24.20 7.95
C LEU A 99 -15.33 23.76 6.49
N THR A 100 -14.20 23.64 5.80
CA THR A 100 -14.14 23.29 4.37
C THR A 100 -14.13 21.79 4.09
N GLY A 101 -13.95 20.97 5.12
CA GLY A 101 -13.84 19.52 5.05
C GLY A 101 -13.52 18.93 6.43
N ILE A 102 -13.57 17.61 6.53
CA ILE A 102 -13.26 16.83 7.73
C ILE A 102 -12.13 15.85 7.36
N ASP A 103 -11.25 15.55 8.34
CA ASP A 103 -10.21 14.54 8.15
C ASP A 103 -10.84 13.20 7.78
N ILE A 104 -10.22 12.49 6.85
CA ILE A 104 -10.72 11.21 6.37
C ILE A 104 -10.49 10.17 7.48
N PRO A 105 -11.55 9.63 8.11
CA PRO A 105 -11.39 8.72 9.23
C PRO A 105 -10.81 7.38 8.76
N THR A 106 -10.21 6.65 9.71
CA THR A 106 -9.84 5.25 9.46
C THR A 106 -11.09 4.41 9.19
N LEU A 107 -10.99 3.51 8.21
CA LEU A 107 -11.98 2.46 8.01
C LEU A 107 -11.70 1.20 8.82
N ARG A 108 -10.64 1.19 9.63
CA ARG A 108 -10.38 0.05 10.52
C ARG A 108 -11.43 0.00 11.62
N ASP A 109 -11.92 -1.21 11.89
CA ASP A 109 -12.89 -1.50 12.95
C ASP A 109 -14.21 -0.73 12.85
N VAL A 110 -14.59 -0.27 11.65
CA VAL A 110 -15.86 0.45 11.43
C VAL A 110 -17.09 -0.37 11.83
N TRP A 111 -16.96 -1.69 11.87
CA TRP A 111 -18.00 -2.61 12.34
C TRP A 111 -18.39 -2.40 13.81
N ARG A 112 -17.55 -1.75 14.63
CA ARG A 112 -17.86 -1.42 16.04
C ARG A 112 -18.81 -0.24 16.19
N ALA A 113 -18.99 0.56 15.14
CA ALA A 113 -19.77 1.77 15.21
C ALA A 113 -21.28 1.48 15.14
N SER A 114 -22.05 2.10 16.03
CA SER A 114 -23.52 2.05 16.03
C SER A 114 -24.16 3.07 15.09
N SER A 115 -23.40 4.10 14.70
CA SER A 115 -23.77 5.12 13.71
C SER A 115 -22.52 5.65 13.03
N TYR A 116 -22.70 6.23 11.84
CA TYR A 116 -21.64 6.62 10.93
C TYR A 116 -21.80 8.09 10.50
N LEU A 117 -20.73 8.62 9.88
CA LEU A 117 -20.53 10.03 9.56
C LEU A 117 -20.31 10.89 10.82
N HIS A 118 -19.70 12.06 10.64
CA HIS A 118 -19.27 12.93 11.75
C HIS A 118 -20.43 13.47 12.60
N ASP A 119 -21.64 13.45 12.06
CA ASP A 119 -22.86 13.90 12.73
C ASP A 119 -23.80 12.74 13.13
N GLY A 120 -23.35 11.49 12.96
CA GLY A 120 -24.12 10.29 13.29
C GLY A 120 -25.37 10.08 12.43
N SER A 121 -25.52 10.77 11.31
CA SER A 121 -26.74 10.73 10.49
C SER A 121 -26.96 9.43 9.72
N ALA A 122 -25.94 8.59 9.59
CA ALA A 122 -26.05 7.29 8.94
C ALA A 122 -26.15 6.17 9.98
N ALA A 123 -27.29 5.47 10.02
CA ALA A 123 -27.50 4.35 10.95
C ALA A 123 -26.80 3.05 10.50
N THR A 124 -26.41 2.95 9.23
CA THR A 124 -25.76 1.76 8.65
C THR A 124 -24.60 2.17 7.75
N LEU A 125 -23.66 1.24 7.51
CA LEU A 125 -22.57 1.44 6.54
C LEU A 125 -23.10 1.74 5.14
N ASP A 126 -24.17 1.07 4.71
CA ASP A 126 -24.78 1.31 3.41
C ASP A 126 -25.19 2.77 3.23
N VAL A 127 -25.85 3.36 4.24
CA VAL A 127 -26.25 4.77 4.23
C VAL A 127 -25.03 5.69 4.25
N ALA A 128 -23.98 5.32 5.00
CA ALA A 128 -22.73 6.09 5.05
C ALA A 128 -22.00 6.08 3.71
N VAL A 129 -21.91 4.93 3.04
CA VAL A 129 -21.29 4.78 1.72
C VAL A 129 -22.09 5.56 0.67
N GLN A 130 -23.42 5.46 0.69
CA GLN A 130 -24.28 6.24 -0.21
C GLN A 130 -24.11 7.75 -0.03
N ALA A 131 -23.87 8.23 1.20
CA ALA A 131 -23.65 9.65 1.47
C ALA A 131 -22.37 10.20 0.80
N HIS A 132 -21.43 9.34 0.38
CA HIS A 132 -20.29 9.79 -0.42
C HIS A 132 -20.68 10.22 -1.83
N GLY A 133 -21.84 9.78 -2.34
CA GLY A 133 -22.49 10.30 -3.55
C GLY A 133 -21.52 10.58 -4.70
N ALA A 134 -21.45 11.85 -5.11
CA ALA A 134 -20.63 12.32 -6.22
C ALA A 134 -19.10 12.22 -5.99
N SER A 135 -18.66 11.99 -4.76
CA SER A 135 -17.25 11.73 -4.45
C SER A 135 -16.79 10.34 -4.89
N ILE A 136 -17.71 9.40 -5.17
CA ILE A 136 -17.40 8.09 -5.75
C ILE A 136 -17.53 8.19 -7.29
N PRO A 137 -16.45 7.96 -8.06
CA PRO A 137 -16.51 7.99 -9.52
C PRO A 137 -17.40 6.88 -10.11
N GLY A 138 -18.04 7.19 -11.25
CA GLY A 138 -18.81 6.23 -12.05
C GLY A 138 -20.32 6.29 -11.84
N ALA A 139 -21.02 5.26 -12.32
CA ALA A 139 -22.45 5.11 -12.08
C ALA A 139 -22.74 4.83 -10.59
N ALA A 140 -23.96 5.13 -10.15
CA ALA A 140 -24.39 4.79 -8.79
C ALA A 140 -24.16 3.29 -8.50
N LEU A 141 -23.75 2.97 -7.28
CA LEU A 141 -23.61 1.59 -6.82
C LEU A 141 -24.97 0.89 -6.90
N THR A 142 -25.00 -0.29 -7.49
CA THR A 142 -26.15 -1.18 -7.38
C THR A 142 -26.31 -1.68 -5.94
N ALA A 143 -27.49 -2.20 -5.59
CA ALA A 143 -27.73 -2.74 -4.25
C ALA A 143 -26.76 -3.89 -3.90
N GLY A 144 -26.42 -4.74 -4.88
CA GLY A 144 -25.45 -5.82 -4.71
C GLY A 144 -24.02 -5.29 -4.47
N GLU A 145 -23.58 -4.33 -5.29
CA GLU A 145 -22.26 -3.71 -5.10
C GLU A 145 -22.15 -2.99 -3.75
N LEU A 146 -23.23 -2.34 -3.31
CA LEU A 146 -23.27 -1.69 -2.00
C LEU A 146 -23.16 -2.71 -0.86
N ALA A 147 -23.91 -3.81 -0.94
CA ALA A 147 -23.84 -4.88 0.05
C ALA A 147 -22.44 -5.52 0.11
N ASP A 148 -21.84 -5.81 -1.04
CA ASP A 148 -20.48 -6.35 -1.13
C ASP A 148 -19.45 -5.36 -0.56
N LEU A 149 -19.56 -4.08 -0.92
CA LEU A 149 -18.66 -3.03 -0.41
C LEU A 149 -18.79 -2.89 1.11
N SER A 150 -20.00 -2.82 1.64
CA SER A 150 -20.24 -2.77 3.10
C SER A 150 -19.74 -4.02 3.81
N ALA A 151 -19.90 -5.20 3.23
CA ALA A 151 -19.35 -6.44 3.77
C ALA A 151 -17.82 -6.38 3.84
N TYR A 152 -17.16 -5.79 2.84
CA TYR A 152 -15.73 -5.53 2.89
C TYR A 152 -15.36 -4.55 4.00
N LEU A 153 -16.05 -3.41 4.10
CA LEU A 153 -15.79 -2.40 5.12
C LEU A 153 -15.88 -2.99 6.54
N GLN A 154 -16.88 -3.83 6.82
CA GLN A 154 -16.99 -4.52 8.11
C GLN A 154 -15.81 -5.46 8.42
N GLN A 155 -15.10 -5.92 7.38
CA GLN A 155 -13.99 -6.86 7.49
C GLN A 155 -12.60 -6.20 7.43
N ILE A 156 -12.52 -4.86 7.42
CA ILE A 156 -11.27 -4.10 7.56
C ILE A 156 -10.87 -4.07 9.05
N GLY A 157 -10.47 -5.23 9.58
CA GLY A 157 -9.81 -5.37 10.88
C GLY A 157 -8.28 -5.36 10.74
N SER A 158 -7.57 -5.67 11.82
CA SER A 158 -6.10 -5.83 11.87
C SER A 158 -5.51 -6.78 10.82
N GLU A 159 -6.29 -7.78 10.39
CA GLU A 159 -5.91 -8.78 9.40
C GLU A 159 -5.92 -8.22 7.99
N GLU A 160 -6.68 -7.14 7.75
CA GLU A 160 -6.59 -6.40 6.51
C GLU A 160 -5.36 -5.48 6.59
N PRO A 161 -4.34 -5.66 5.74
CA PRO A 161 -3.05 -5.07 6.04
C PRO A 161 -2.90 -3.67 5.47
N MET A 162 -3.41 -3.40 4.26
CA MET A 162 -3.38 -2.08 3.64
C MET A 162 -4.37 -1.97 2.48
N ALA A 163 -4.90 -0.75 2.28
CA ALA A 163 -5.62 -0.38 1.06
C ALA A 163 -4.62 0.11 0.01
N LEU A 164 -4.38 -0.71 -1.01
CA LEU A 164 -3.66 -0.29 -2.21
C LEU A 164 -4.65 0.06 -3.31
N GLY A 165 -4.47 1.22 -3.93
CA GLY A 165 -5.11 1.48 -5.20
C GLY A 165 -4.65 0.50 -6.27
N LYS A 166 -5.35 0.47 -7.41
CA LYS A 166 -5.04 -0.41 -8.53
C LYS A 166 -3.55 -0.30 -8.87
N LEU A 167 -2.81 -1.39 -8.66
CA LEU A 167 -1.41 -1.44 -9.05
C LEU A 167 -1.33 -1.28 -10.57
N MET A 168 -0.41 -0.43 -11.01
CA MET A 168 -0.14 -0.21 -12.42
C MET A 168 1.07 -1.04 -12.83
N ALA A 169 0.97 -1.69 -13.97
CA ALA A 169 2.11 -2.33 -14.60
C ALA A 169 2.89 -1.29 -15.41
N SER A 170 4.21 -1.31 -15.31
CA SER A 170 5.07 -0.66 -16.30
C SER A 170 4.90 -1.33 -17.67
N PRO A 171 5.40 -0.72 -18.75
CA PRO A 171 5.65 -1.46 -19.99
C PRO A 171 6.50 -2.71 -19.72
N LEU A 172 6.31 -3.74 -20.54
CA LEU A 172 7.20 -4.91 -20.56
C LEU A 172 8.41 -4.62 -21.44
N PHE A 173 9.60 -4.86 -20.89
CA PHE A 173 10.87 -4.71 -21.60
C PHE A 173 11.46 -6.07 -21.89
N GLY A 174 11.54 -6.44 -23.17
CA GLY A 174 12.00 -7.77 -23.59
C GLY A 174 11.25 -8.28 -24.82
N SER A 175 11.16 -9.61 -24.92
CA SER A 175 10.48 -10.28 -26.03
C SER A 175 9.10 -10.81 -25.64
N ALA A 176 8.29 -11.10 -26.65
CA ALA A 176 6.98 -11.73 -26.47
C ALA A 176 7.04 -13.26 -26.26
N ASN A 177 8.25 -13.84 -26.18
CA ASN A 177 8.44 -15.28 -25.95
C ASN A 177 8.21 -15.65 -24.48
N GLY A 178 8.12 -16.95 -24.19
CA GLY A 178 7.95 -17.47 -22.84
C GLY A 178 6.52 -17.34 -22.29
N THR A 179 6.32 -17.82 -21.07
CA THR A 179 5.04 -17.77 -20.35
C THR A 179 4.91 -16.47 -19.59
N VAL A 180 3.73 -15.85 -19.62
CA VAL A 180 3.45 -14.61 -18.85
C VAL A 180 3.45 -14.91 -17.36
N PHE A 181 4.03 -14.01 -16.58
CA PHE A 181 3.88 -13.99 -15.13
C PHE A 181 3.51 -12.60 -14.62
N ALA A 182 2.84 -12.59 -13.47
CA ALA A 182 2.50 -11.39 -12.72
C ALA A 182 2.54 -11.73 -11.23
N ASP A 183 3.62 -11.32 -10.58
CA ASP A 183 3.81 -11.53 -9.15
C ASP A 183 3.50 -10.25 -8.41
N MET A 184 2.41 -10.26 -7.66
CA MET A 184 2.03 -9.20 -6.74
C MET A 184 2.36 -9.64 -5.32
N LEU A 185 2.92 -8.74 -4.51
CA LEU A 185 2.99 -8.99 -3.07
C LEU A 185 1.59 -9.23 -2.50
N PRO A 186 1.41 -10.30 -1.73
CA PRO A 186 0.20 -10.46 -0.93
C PRO A 186 0.05 -9.25 0.00
N ALA A 187 -1.20 -8.99 0.37
CA ALA A 187 -1.53 -7.92 1.27
C ALA A 187 -0.72 -8.11 2.59
N GLY A 188 -0.03 -7.06 3.06
CA GLY A 188 0.74 -7.08 4.30
C GLY A 188 2.16 -7.58 4.18
N PHE A 189 2.54 -8.03 2.98
CA PHE A 189 3.92 -8.38 2.70
C PHE A 189 4.71 -7.14 2.28
N VAL A 190 6.01 -7.16 2.55
CA VAL A 190 6.93 -6.10 2.17
C VAL A 190 7.98 -6.66 1.21
N LEU A 191 8.25 -5.95 0.11
CA LEU A 191 9.35 -6.30 -0.80
C LEU A 191 10.64 -5.84 -0.13
N THR A 192 11.49 -6.78 0.26
CA THR A 192 12.76 -6.50 0.96
C THR A 192 13.97 -6.80 0.10
N GLY A 193 13.76 -7.27 -1.13
CA GLY A 193 14.85 -7.62 -2.02
C GLY A 193 14.43 -8.18 -3.38
N VAL A 194 15.43 -8.53 -4.18
CA VAL A 194 15.30 -9.28 -5.43
C VAL A 194 16.42 -10.31 -5.51
N ASN A 195 16.05 -11.56 -5.79
CA ASN A 195 16.98 -12.59 -6.21
C ASN A 195 17.05 -12.56 -7.75
N LEU A 196 18.24 -12.35 -8.30
CA LEU A 196 18.50 -12.43 -9.73
C LEU A 196 19.45 -13.57 -10.02
N ARG A 197 19.18 -14.35 -11.07
CA ARG A 197 20.19 -15.22 -11.68
C ARG A 197 20.66 -14.60 -12.98
N SER A 198 21.97 -14.42 -13.11
CA SER A 198 22.53 -13.70 -14.25
C SER A 198 23.90 -14.23 -14.66
N GLY A 199 24.16 -14.23 -15.97
CA GLY A 199 25.46 -14.50 -16.57
C GLY A 199 25.60 -13.66 -17.84
N TRP A 200 25.43 -14.29 -18.99
CA TRP A 200 25.41 -13.59 -20.28
C TRP A 200 24.14 -12.76 -20.48
N TRP A 201 23.03 -13.23 -19.93
CA TRP A 201 21.75 -12.53 -19.83
C TRP A 201 21.13 -12.84 -18.46
N LEU A 202 19.88 -12.41 -18.24
CA LEU A 202 19.14 -12.75 -17.03
C LEU A 202 18.47 -14.11 -17.21
N ASP A 203 18.83 -15.05 -16.34
CA ASP A 203 18.30 -16.41 -16.35
C ASP A 203 17.02 -16.49 -15.50
N ALA A 204 16.96 -15.75 -14.38
CA ALA A 204 15.77 -15.74 -13.54
C ALA A 204 15.65 -14.50 -12.66
N ILE A 205 14.42 -14.26 -12.18
CA ILE A 205 14.06 -13.25 -11.19
C ILE A 205 13.10 -13.84 -10.15
N GLN A 206 13.25 -13.39 -8.91
CA GLN A 206 12.30 -13.63 -7.83
C GLN A 206 12.30 -12.41 -6.89
N GLY A 207 11.11 -11.89 -6.58
CA GLY A 207 10.98 -10.89 -5.52
C GLY A 207 11.17 -11.52 -4.14
N VAL A 208 12.02 -10.92 -3.31
CA VAL A 208 12.21 -11.32 -1.91
C VAL A 208 11.21 -10.54 -1.07
N GLY A 209 10.29 -11.27 -0.44
CA GLY A 209 9.22 -10.72 0.37
C GLY A 209 9.29 -11.24 1.80
N SER A 210 8.71 -10.50 2.74
CA SER A 210 8.47 -10.95 4.10
C SER A 210 6.97 -11.05 4.35
N PRO A 211 6.45 -12.17 4.91
CA PRO A 211 7.17 -13.33 5.45
C PRO A 211 7.66 -14.36 4.42
N SER A 212 7.24 -14.30 3.15
CA SER A 212 7.73 -15.23 2.12
C SER A 212 8.03 -14.55 0.79
N ASN A 213 8.91 -15.19 0.02
CA ASN A 213 9.27 -14.73 -1.32
C ASN A 213 8.11 -14.90 -2.31
N LEU A 214 8.15 -14.09 -3.37
CA LEU A 214 7.31 -14.26 -4.55
C LEU A 214 7.73 -15.50 -5.35
N ALA A 215 6.93 -15.84 -6.36
CA ALA A 215 7.25 -16.93 -7.27
C ALA A 215 8.61 -16.71 -7.97
N PHE A 216 9.27 -17.82 -8.29
CA PHE A 216 10.52 -17.81 -9.05
C PHE A 216 10.21 -17.99 -10.53
N HIS A 217 10.76 -17.10 -11.38
CA HIS A 217 10.54 -17.13 -12.83
C HIS A 217 11.85 -17.17 -13.60
N GLY A 218 11.95 -18.15 -14.52
CA GLY A 218 13.14 -18.39 -15.32
C GLY A 218 13.80 -19.74 -15.02
N GLY A 219 15.09 -19.84 -15.34
CA GLY A 219 15.88 -21.06 -15.18
C GLY A 219 16.99 -20.97 -14.14
N ASN A 220 17.68 -22.09 -13.94
CA ASN A 220 18.79 -22.21 -12.98
C ASN A 220 20.16 -21.78 -13.56
N GLY A 221 20.19 -21.18 -14.75
CA GLY A 221 21.40 -20.64 -15.37
C GLY A 221 22.06 -19.53 -14.55
N GLY A 222 23.25 -19.11 -14.98
CA GLY A 222 23.97 -17.97 -14.39
C GLY A 222 24.32 -18.12 -12.90
N THR A 223 24.72 -17.01 -12.29
CA THR A 223 25.04 -16.90 -10.86
C THR A 223 23.92 -16.18 -10.12
N LEU A 224 23.51 -16.74 -8.97
CA LEU A 224 22.54 -16.11 -8.07
C LEU A 224 23.15 -14.86 -7.42
N ARG A 225 22.38 -13.78 -7.40
CA ARG A 225 22.66 -12.53 -6.70
C ARG A 225 21.44 -12.20 -5.84
N ALA A 226 21.62 -12.28 -4.53
CA ALA A 226 20.63 -11.83 -3.57
C ALA A 226 20.85 -10.35 -3.28
N ILE A 227 19.87 -9.52 -3.61
CA ILE A 227 19.89 -8.07 -3.38
C ILE A 227 18.83 -7.80 -2.31
N THR A 228 19.21 -7.13 -1.23
CA THR A 228 18.29 -6.77 -0.16
C THR A 228 18.44 -5.31 0.24
N TRP A 229 17.39 -4.76 0.83
CA TRP A 229 17.36 -3.40 1.36
C TRP A 229 16.59 -3.32 2.70
N PRO A 230 16.85 -2.31 3.53
CA PRO A 230 16.13 -2.06 4.79
C PRO A 230 14.64 -1.79 4.61
N ALA A 231 13.84 -1.88 5.67
CA ALA A 231 12.37 -1.79 5.61
C ALA A 231 11.83 -0.41 5.15
N ASP A 232 12.60 0.66 5.33
CA ASP A 232 12.29 2.03 4.90
C ASP A 232 12.82 2.35 3.49
N GLU A 233 13.51 1.40 2.86
CA GLU A 233 13.99 1.50 1.50
C GLU A 233 13.09 0.68 0.55
N TYR A 234 12.86 1.19 -0.66
CA TYR A 234 12.00 0.54 -1.65
C TYR A 234 12.42 0.87 -3.08
N LEU A 235 12.11 -0.02 -4.01
CA LEU A 235 12.41 0.17 -5.42
C LEU A 235 11.52 1.26 -6.05
N VAL A 236 12.14 2.14 -6.82
CA VAL A 236 11.48 3.22 -7.58
C VAL A 236 11.82 3.21 -9.06
N ARG A 237 12.85 2.47 -9.49
CA ARG A 237 13.27 2.44 -10.89
C ARG A 237 13.86 1.09 -11.27
N VAL A 238 13.55 0.66 -12.49
CA VAL A 238 14.14 -0.50 -13.15
C VAL A 238 14.74 -0.06 -14.48
N TYR A 239 15.95 -0.51 -14.78
CA TYR A 239 16.65 -0.14 -16.01
C TYR A 239 17.46 -1.32 -16.54
N GLY A 240 17.85 -1.28 -17.81
CA GLY A 240 18.60 -2.38 -18.40
C GLY A 240 18.62 -2.37 -19.92
N LYS A 241 18.83 -3.55 -20.49
CA LYS A 241 18.81 -3.78 -21.94
C LYS A 241 18.12 -5.11 -22.24
N SER A 242 17.29 -5.14 -23.28
CA SER A 242 16.76 -6.37 -23.87
C SER A 242 17.51 -6.70 -25.15
N GLY A 243 17.67 -7.99 -25.44
CA GLY A 243 18.31 -8.48 -26.66
C GLY A 243 17.31 -9.03 -27.68
N THR A 244 17.62 -8.87 -28.97
CA THR A 244 16.76 -9.39 -30.06
C THR A 244 16.67 -10.92 -30.12
N ARG A 245 17.53 -11.64 -29.39
CA ARG A 245 17.48 -13.11 -29.26
C ARG A 245 16.54 -13.58 -28.14
N GLY A 246 15.77 -12.67 -27.57
CA GLY A 246 14.60 -13.04 -26.78
C GLY A 246 14.79 -13.01 -25.28
N ALA A 247 15.90 -12.45 -24.77
CA ALA A 247 16.17 -12.35 -23.33
C ALA A 247 16.35 -10.91 -22.86
N VAL A 248 16.04 -10.66 -21.59
CA VAL A 248 16.55 -9.49 -20.87
C VAL A 248 18.05 -9.70 -20.72
N ALA A 249 18.83 -8.84 -21.37
CA ALA A 249 20.28 -8.97 -21.49
C ALA A 249 20.99 -8.37 -20.27
N GLN A 250 20.47 -7.25 -19.78
CA GLN A 250 20.97 -6.54 -18.61
C GLN A 250 19.80 -6.00 -17.78
N LEU A 251 19.93 -6.03 -16.45
CA LEU A 251 18.88 -5.55 -15.54
C LEU A 251 19.51 -4.94 -14.28
N GLY A 252 19.02 -3.78 -13.88
CA GLY A 252 19.38 -3.11 -12.64
C GLY A 252 18.19 -2.39 -12.01
N PHE A 253 18.36 -2.01 -10.75
CA PHE A 253 17.34 -1.40 -9.93
C PHE A 253 17.88 -0.21 -9.16
N VAL A 254 17.05 0.81 -8.94
CA VAL A 254 17.37 1.95 -8.07
C VAL A 254 16.29 2.11 -7.01
N THR A 255 16.70 2.40 -5.79
CA THR A 255 15.81 2.60 -4.64
C THR A 255 15.51 4.07 -4.39
N ASN A 256 14.55 4.35 -3.52
CA ASN A 256 14.20 5.70 -3.07
C ASN A 256 15.38 6.46 -2.41
N THR A 257 16.38 5.74 -1.89
CA THR A 257 17.60 6.34 -1.32
C THR A 257 18.70 6.59 -2.36
N GLY A 258 18.44 6.26 -3.63
CA GLY A 258 19.40 6.38 -4.72
C GLY A 258 20.41 5.25 -4.80
N ARG A 259 20.30 4.21 -3.95
CA ARG A 259 21.15 3.02 -4.08
C ARG A 259 20.89 2.33 -5.41
N ASN A 260 21.96 2.08 -6.15
CA ASN A 260 21.92 1.50 -7.48
C ASN A 260 22.48 0.08 -7.49
N PHE A 261 21.69 -0.88 -7.96
CA PHE A 261 22.05 -2.29 -8.05
C PHE A 261 22.14 -2.71 -9.51
N GLY A 262 23.33 -3.11 -9.95
CA GLY A 262 23.59 -3.60 -11.30
C GLY A 262 24.23 -2.55 -12.23
N PRO A 263 24.08 -2.69 -13.56
CA PRO A 263 23.32 -3.74 -14.23
C PRO A 263 23.94 -5.12 -14.03
N TYR A 264 23.10 -6.13 -13.93
CA TYR A 264 23.48 -7.55 -13.92
C TYR A 264 23.23 -8.15 -15.30
N GLY A 265 24.09 -9.08 -15.71
CA GLY A 265 24.14 -9.60 -17.08
C GLY A 265 25.17 -8.87 -17.94
N THR A 266 25.93 -9.60 -18.76
CA THR A 266 26.95 -9.02 -19.65
C THR A 266 26.40 -8.61 -21.01
N GLY A 267 25.20 -9.09 -21.37
CA GLY A 267 24.61 -8.96 -22.70
C GLY A 267 25.28 -9.81 -23.77
N GLN A 268 26.21 -10.70 -23.40
CA GLN A 268 26.88 -11.58 -24.35
C GLN A 268 25.90 -12.55 -25.00
N GLY A 269 26.17 -12.91 -26.26
CA GLY A 269 25.34 -13.85 -27.01
C GLY A 269 23.96 -13.31 -27.43
N GLN A 270 23.60 -12.10 -27.04
CA GLN A 270 22.43 -11.38 -27.55
C GLN A 270 22.78 -10.68 -28.88
N GLY A 271 21.76 -10.48 -29.73
CA GLY A 271 21.91 -9.69 -30.96
C GLY A 271 21.97 -8.20 -30.65
N THR A 272 21.16 -7.39 -31.35
CA THR A 272 21.03 -5.96 -31.01
C THR A 272 20.45 -5.81 -29.61
N LEU A 273 21.04 -4.89 -28.83
CA LEU A 273 20.57 -4.54 -27.50
C LEU A 273 19.77 -3.25 -27.53
N THR A 274 18.57 -3.26 -26.96
CA THR A 274 17.71 -2.09 -26.79
C THR A 274 17.67 -1.71 -25.33
N SER A 275 18.10 -0.48 -25.00
CA SER A 275 18.05 0.02 -23.63
C SER A 275 16.63 0.32 -23.19
N PHE A 276 16.35 0.10 -21.91
CA PHE A 276 15.14 0.55 -21.26
C PHE A 276 15.45 1.16 -19.91
N ASP A 277 14.61 2.10 -19.49
CA ASP A 277 14.73 2.81 -18.23
C ASP A 277 13.35 3.28 -17.81
N TYR A 278 12.89 2.81 -16.65
CA TYR A 278 11.55 3.10 -16.15
C TYR A 278 11.60 3.49 -14.68
N THR A 279 11.20 4.72 -14.39
CA THR A 279 11.00 5.23 -13.03
C THR A 279 9.49 5.27 -12.76
N VAL A 280 9.06 4.68 -11.64
CA VAL A 280 7.65 4.75 -11.22
C VAL A 280 7.27 6.21 -10.96
N PRO A 281 6.01 6.63 -11.19
CA PRO A 281 5.60 8.01 -10.93
C PRO A 281 5.86 8.42 -9.47
N ALA A 282 6.06 9.72 -9.22
CA ALA A 282 6.31 10.24 -7.88
C ALA A 282 5.22 9.80 -6.87
N GLY A 283 5.63 9.51 -5.64
CA GLY A 283 4.72 9.01 -4.59
C GLY A 283 4.31 7.54 -4.73
N ARG A 284 5.07 6.76 -5.52
CA ARG A 284 4.82 5.33 -5.72
C ARG A 284 6.06 4.48 -5.46
N LYS A 285 5.84 3.20 -5.18
CA LYS A 285 6.87 2.17 -5.07
C LYS A 285 6.49 0.91 -5.83
N VAL A 286 7.47 0.05 -6.10
CA VAL A 286 7.26 -1.27 -6.69
C VAL A 286 6.77 -2.25 -5.63
N TYR A 287 5.73 -3.02 -5.97
CA TYR A 287 5.10 -4.05 -5.16
C TYR A 287 5.30 -5.47 -5.74
N GLY A 288 5.97 -5.59 -6.87
CA GLY A 288 6.16 -6.88 -7.54
C GLY A 288 6.59 -6.74 -8.98
N PHE A 289 6.61 -7.86 -9.70
CA PHE A 289 7.16 -7.95 -11.04
C PHE A 289 6.15 -8.57 -11.99
N VAL A 290 6.14 -8.07 -13.22
CA VAL A 290 5.41 -8.67 -14.35
C VAL A 290 6.40 -9.01 -15.43
N GLY A 291 6.11 -9.99 -16.27
CA GLY A 291 7.05 -10.35 -17.30
C GLY A 291 6.69 -11.60 -18.06
N ARG A 292 7.70 -12.14 -18.72
CA ARG A 292 7.64 -13.41 -19.42
C ARG A 292 8.93 -14.19 -19.19
N SER A 293 8.81 -15.49 -18.98
CA SER A 293 9.96 -16.37 -18.77
C SER A 293 9.81 -17.73 -19.41
N SER A 294 10.94 -18.33 -19.75
CA SER A 294 11.12 -19.73 -20.12
C SER A 294 12.33 -20.28 -19.34
N ASP A 295 13.30 -20.89 -20.01
CA ASP A 295 14.61 -21.24 -19.42
C ASP A 295 15.44 -20.00 -19.03
N GLY A 296 15.01 -18.80 -19.47
CA GLY A 296 15.58 -17.50 -19.11
C GLY A 296 14.49 -16.44 -18.90
N LEU A 297 14.88 -15.25 -18.48
CA LEU A 297 13.97 -14.10 -18.37
C LEU A 297 13.79 -13.45 -19.75
N ASN A 298 12.62 -13.61 -20.37
CA ASN A 298 12.36 -13.10 -21.73
C ASN A 298 11.95 -11.63 -21.74
N ALA A 299 11.15 -11.21 -20.76
CA ALA A 299 10.73 -9.84 -20.57
C ALA A 299 10.47 -9.53 -19.09
N VAL A 300 10.65 -8.27 -18.72
CA VAL A 300 10.44 -7.79 -17.35
C VAL A 300 9.77 -6.43 -17.32
N GLY A 301 8.94 -6.23 -16.32
CA GLY A 301 8.35 -4.98 -15.90
C GLY A 301 8.05 -5.04 -14.40
N VAL A 302 7.47 -3.97 -13.87
CA VAL A 302 7.15 -3.83 -12.44
C VAL A 302 5.68 -3.54 -12.23
N LEU A 303 5.13 -4.06 -11.14
CA LEU A 303 3.85 -3.61 -10.59
C LEU A 303 4.15 -2.53 -9.56
N HIS A 304 3.55 -1.35 -9.71
CA HIS A 304 3.78 -0.23 -8.82
C HIS A 304 2.48 0.43 -8.37
N GLY A 305 2.50 0.97 -7.16
CA GLY A 305 1.33 1.58 -6.52
C GLY A 305 1.76 2.71 -5.56
N PRO A 306 0.79 3.44 -4.98
CA PRO A 306 1.05 4.45 -3.96
C PRO A 306 1.91 3.90 -2.81
N LEU A 307 2.67 4.78 -2.14
CA LEU A 307 3.50 4.43 -0.97
C LEU A 307 2.71 3.81 0.19
#